data_AF-A0A959Q700-F1
#
_entry.id   AF-A0A959Q700-F1
#
_cell.length_a   1.000
_cell.length_b   1.000
_cell.length_c   1.000
_cell.angle_alpha   90.00
_cell.angle_beta   90.00
_cell.angle_gamma   90.00
#
_symmetry.space_group_name_H-M   'P 1'
#
loop_
_entity.id
_entity.type
_entity.pdbx_description
1 polymer ?
#
loop_
_entity_poly.entity_id
_entity_poly.type
_entity_poly.pdbx_seq_one_letter_code
_entity_poly.pdbx_strand_id
1 'polypeptide(L)'
;MIKRLRLIRALLPILVFGFIGTSSSGQSLGFLDTTAQLFIGGASTYILPKDQLEVQFTNGLTSYWLAYNEFTQDNYSRIANRRRTTFFQQKLRAIYGFSASQRWDLGVEASYNHYRDDDDARSSPLRVFSDGHPETGYSYRGLASLGFRFRATPVASLPEWTIQAGYSFPVGNLAPSVKRLLSSDLSTADLLSTFFRKIGDGSYYFVQAQGLYQYSTERVNYQGAGSFYLVQRLGGSWYLFPGLSYVWSNQSQKRGNYSNISQIIFGGVGLQWQPRFAYSFSLVYLYPFRYDIGSPFVEVVPNSYASINLGVRALLNR
;
A
#
# COMPACT_ATOMS: atom_id res chain seq x y z
N MET A 1 -0.32 14.84 -32.83
CA MET A 1 -1.59 14.60 -32.11
C MET A 1 -1.72 13.20 -31.48
N ILE A 2 -1.18 12.14 -32.08
CA ILE A 2 -1.34 10.73 -31.64
C ILE A 2 -0.64 10.38 -30.30
N LYS A 3 0.39 11.13 -29.89
CA LYS A 3 1.11 10.90 -28.61
C LYS A 3 0.33 11.34 -27.35
N ARG A 4 -0.61 12.29 -27.45
CA ARG A 4 -1.41 12.76 -26.30
C ARG A 4 -2.55 11.81 -25.94
N LEU A 5 -3.06 11.02 -26.89
CA LEU A 5 -4.14 10.04 -26.64
C LEU A 5 -3.67 8.82 -25.82
N ARG A 6 -2.38 8.44 -25.90
CA ARG A 6 -1.83 7.33 -25.11
C ARG A 6 -1.68 7.67 -23.63
N LEU A 7 -1.38 8.92 -23.29
CA LEU A 7 -1.29 9.38 -21.91
C LEU A 7 -2.66 9.38 -21.22
N ILE A 8 -3.72 9.74 -21.95
CA ILE A 8 -5.10 9.76 -21.46
C ILE A 8 -5.63 8.32 -21.23
N ARG A 9 -5.25 7.36 -22.09
CA ARG A 9 -5.59 5.94 -21.90
C ARG A 9 -4.85 5.28 -20.73
N ALA A 10 -3.65 5.76 -20.37
CA ALA A 10 -2.91 5.29 -19.20
C ALA A 10 -3.44 5.87 -17.87
N LEU A 11 -4.11 7.02 -17.92
CA LEU A 11 -4.74 7.66 -16.74
C LEU A 11 -6.20 7.24 -16.53
N LEU A 12 -6.87 6.70 -17.56
CA LEU A 12 -8.27 6.29 -17.48
C LEU A 12 -8.58 5.18 -16.45
N PRO A 13 -7.70 4.19 -16.18
CA PRO A 13 -7.96 3.21 -15.12
C PRO A 13 -7.91 3.81 -13.70
N ILE A 14 -7.43 5.04 -13.55
CA ILE A 14 -7.25 5.72 -12.25
C ILE A 14 -8.50 6.57 -11.88
N LEU A 15 -9.40 6.85 -12.82
CA LEU A 15 -10.41 7.91 -12.66
C LEU A 15 -11.87 7.53 -12.95
N VAL A 16 -12.22 6.25 -13.12
CA VAL A 16 -13.60 5.87 -13.45
C VAL A 16 -14.29 5.16 -12.30
N PHE A 17 -14.86 5.95 -11.39
CA PHE A 17 -16.15 5.64 -10.75
C PHE A 17 -16.96 6.92 -10.58
N GLY A 18 -18.15 6.91 -11.20
CA GLY A 18 -19.04 8.05 -11.33
C GLY A 18 -19.64 8.50 -10.00
N PHE A 19 -19.67 9.82 -9.80
CA PHE A 19 -20.37 10.48 -8.73
C PHE A 19 -21.87 10.50 -9.01
N ILE A 20 -22.64 9.74 -8.24
CA ILE A 20 -24.06 10.06 -8.00
C ILE A 20 -24.14 10.40 -6.52
N GLY A 21 -24.26 11.70 -6.24
CA GLY A 21 -24.37 12.22 -4.89
C GLY A 21 -25.83 12.26 -4.44
N THR A 22 -26.10 11.66 -3.29
CA THR A 22 -27.20 12.06 -2.42
C THR A 22 -26.60 12.60 -1.12
N SER A 23 -26.88 13.86 -0.82
CA SER A 23 -26.51 14.51 0.43
C SER A 23 -27.61 14.26 1.46
N SER A 24 -27.26 13.67 2.60
CA SER A 24 -28.09 13.75 3.80
C SER A 24 -27.20 13.94 5.03
N SER A 25 -27.65 14.81 5.93
CA SER A 25 -27.00 15.21 7.17
C SER A 25 -27.46 14.29 8.32
N GLY A 26 -26.73 13.20 8.56
CA GLY A 26 -26.82 12.39 9.76
C GLY A 26 -25.94 12.94 10.87
N GLN A 27 -26.54 13.23 12.01
CA GLN A 27 -25.86 13.58 13.26
C GLN A 27 -25.05 12.37 13.77
N SER A 28 -23.75 12.56 14.04
CA SER A 28 -22.92 11.59 14.76
C SER A 28 -22.66 12.09 16.17
N LEU A 29 -22.83 11.20 17.16
CA LEU A 29 -22.60 11.43 18.58
C LEU A 29 -21.17 11.94 18.86
N GLY A 30 -21.02 13.26 19.03
CA GLY A 30 -20.42 13.93 20.18
C GLY A 30 -18.95 13.73 20.63
N PHE A 31 -18.14 12.81 20.10
CA PHE A 31 -16.85 12.49 20.79
C PHE A 31 -15.54 12.60 20.00
N LEU A 32 -15.56 13.06 18.76
CA LEU A 32 -14.34 13.42 18.02
C LEU A 32 -14.59 14.73 17.28
N ASP A 33 -13.56 15.55 17.11
CA ASP A 33 -13.54 16.55 16.04
C ASP A 33 -13.60 15.78 14.72
N THR A 34 -14.83 15.47 14.28
CA THR A 34 -15.19 14.59 13.15
C THR A 34 -14.72 15.13 11.79
N THR A 35 -13.96 16.22 11.78
CA THR A 35 -13.54 16.91 10.57
C THR A 35 -12.44 16.17 9.81
N ALA A 36 -11.53 15.47 10.50
CA ALA A 36 -10.42 14.74 9.87
C ALA A 36 -10.67 13.23 9.86
N GLN A 37 -11.04 12.68 8.70
CA GLN A 37 -11.05 11.24 8.46
C GLN A 37 -9.84 10.89 7.61
N LEU A 38 -8.73 10.57 8.27
CA LEU A 38 -7.50 10.29 7.55
C LEU A 38 -7.57 8.93 6.85
N PHE A 39 -7.12 8.96 5.60
CA PHE A 39 -6.97 7.81 4.74
C PHE A 39 -5.53 7.77 4.19
N ILE A 40 -4.62 7.31 5.05
CA ILE A 40 -3.18 7.32 4.78
C ILE A 40 -2.73 5.90 4.47
N GLY A 41 -2.07 5.68 3.34
CA GLY A 41 -1.51 4.37 2.99
C GLY A 41 -2.54 3.24 2.88
N GLY A 42 -3.81 3.56 2.62
CA GLY A 42 -4.89 2.58 2.61
C GLY A 42 -5.46 2.24 3.99
N ALA A 43 -5.02 2.91 5.04
CA ALA A 43 -5.59 2.80 6.38
C ALA A 43 -6.63 3.91 6.58
N SER A 44 -7.90 3.53 6.75
CA SER A 44 -8.97 4.44 7.17
C SER A 44 -9.21 4.30 8.67
N THR A 45 -9.07 5.40 9.42
CA THR A 45 -9.31 5.45 10.87
C THR A 45 -10.78 5.53 11.25
N TYR A 46 -11.67 5.59 10.27
CA TYR A 46 -13.10 5.72 10.51
C TYR A 46 -13.75 4.36 10.70
N ILE A 47 -14.43 4.15 11.84
CA ILE A 47 -15.32 3.01 12.02
C ILE A 47 -16.70 3.37 11.49
N LEU A 48 -17.33 2.44 10.78
CA LEU A 48 -18.57 2.72 10.09
C LEU A 48 -19.76 2.64 11.06
N PRO A 49 -20.68 3.61 10.98
CA PRO A 49 -22.04 3.44 11.44
C PRO A 49 -22.66 2.16 10.87
N LYS A 50 -23.61 1.60 11.62
CA LYS A 50 -24.41 0.49 11.14
C LYS A 50 -25.04 0.83 9.78
N ASP A 51 -25.02 -0.14 8.87
CA ASP A 51 -25.59 -0.07 7.52
C ASP A 51 -24.85 0.86 6.53
N GLN A 52 -23.72 1.44 6.95
CA GLN A 52 -22.85 2.20 6.06
C GLN A 52 -21.82 1.31 5.36
N LEU A 53 -21.54 1.63 4.10
CA LEU A 53 -20.53 0.95 3.27
C LEU A 53 -19.37 1.91 3.00
N GLU A 54 -18.15 1.42 3.06
CA GLU A 54 -16.94 2.12 2.64
C GLU A 54 -16.27 1.35 1.50
N VAL A 55 -16.00 2.04 0.40
CA VAL A 55 -15.20 1.52 -0.71
C VAL A 55 -13.85 2.22 -0.70
N GLN A 56 -12.79 1.44 -0.68
CA GLN A 56 -11.42 1.94 -0.79
C GLN A 56 -10.77 1.37 -2.05
N PHE A 57 -10.09 2.23 -2.79
CA PHE A 57 -9.25 1.83 -3.90
C PHE A 57 -7.85 2.40 -3.68
N THR A 58 -6.86 1.52 -3.56
CA THR A 58 -5.47 1.93 -3.37
C THR A 58 -4.58 1.37 -4.45
N ASN A 59 -3.62 2.18 -4.87
CA ASN A 59 -2.63 1.84 -5.89
C ASN A 59 -1.25 2.18 -5.32
N GLY A 60 -0.33 1.24 -5.32
CA GLY A 60 1.06 1.45 -4.93
C GLY A 60 1.98 1.12 -6.08
N LEU A 61 2.79 2.08 -6.53
CA LEU A 61 3.88 1.88 -7.47
C LEU A 61 5.18 1.94 -6.70
N THR A 62 6.00 0.90 -6.79
CA THR A 62 7.36 0.88 -6.27
C THR A 62 8.32 0.47 -7.39
N SER A 63 9.35 1.28 -7.63
CA SER A 63 10.35 1.03 -8.68
C SER A 63 11.74 1.36 -8.18
N TYR A 64 12.72 0.56 -8.55
CA TYR A 64 14.12 0.77 -8.19
C TYR A 64 15.04 -0.01 -9.15
N TRP A 65 16.33 0.31 -9.11
CA TRP A 65 17.37 -0.43 -9.81
C TRP A 65 17.95 -1.50 -8.90
N LEU A 66 18.14 -2.68 -9.47
CA LEU A 66 18.93 -3.76 -8.90
C LEU A 66 20.29 -3.78 -9.62
N ALA A 67 21.36 -3.57 -8.87
CA ALA A 67 22.73 -3.78 -9.31
C ALA A 67 23.13 -5.22 -8.99
N TYR A 68 23.49 -5.99 -10.00
CA TYR A 68 23.97 -7.37 -9.87
C TYR A 68 25.49 -7.36 -9.83
N ASN A 69 26.05 -7.96 -8.79
CA ASN A 69 27.49 -7.99 -8.57
C ASN A 69 28.10 -9.29 -9.09
N GLU A 70 29.18 -9.19 -9.84
CA GLU A 70 30.07 -10.31 -10.16
C GLU A 70 31.12 -10.46 -9.06
N PHE A 71 31.29 -11.69 -8.57
CA PHE A 71 32.34 -12.03 -7.61
C PHE A 71 33.44 -12.85 -8.32
N THR A 72 34.64 -12.29 -8.41
CA THR A 72 35.87 -13.01 -8.79
C THR A 72 36.71 -13.34 -7.54
N GLN A 73 37.56 -14.37 -7.63
CA GLN A 73 38.35 -14.93 -6.51
C GLN A 73 39.17 -13.90 -5.70
N ASP A 74 39.53 -12.75 -6.26
CA ASP A 74 40.53 -11.82 -5.69
C ASP A 74 39.99 -10.50 -5.10
N ASN A 75 38.71 -10.43 -4.68
CA ASN A 75 38.04 -9.23 -4.12
C ASN A 75 37.87 -8.04 -5.10
N TYR A 76 36.64 -7.83 -5.58
CA TYR A 76 35.77 -6.67 -5.35
C TYR A 76 34.60 -6.75 -6.35
N SER A 77 33.39 -6.58 -5.83
CA SER A 77 32.11 -6.65 -6.53
C SER A 77 32.01 -5.64 -7.69
N ARG A 78 32.31 -6.07 -8.92
CA ARG A 78 32.02 -5.26 -10.10
C ARG A 78 30.52 -5.36 -10.38
N ILE A 79 29.85 -4.23 -10.58
CA ILE A 79 28.46 -4.23 -11.05
C ILE A 79 28.47 -4.76 -12.49
N ALA A 80 27.98 -5.99 -12.66
CA ALA A 80 27.87 -6.68 -13.92
C ALA A 80 26.73 -6.14 -14.77
N ASN A 81 25.60 -5.88 -14.12
CA ASN A 81 24.38 -5.40 -14.76
C ASN A 81 23.54 -4.54 -13.81
N ARG A 82 22.73 -3.65 -14.37
CA ARG A 82 21.69 -2.92 -13.65
C ARG A 82 20.37 -3.08 -14.37
N ARG A 83 19.37 -3.59 -13.66
CA ARG A 83 18.01 -3.79 -14.18
C ARG A 83 17.04 -2.95 -13.37
N ARG A 84 15.94 -2.51 -13.97
CA ARG A 84 14.87 -1.83 -13.23
C ARG A 84 13.78 -2.83 -12.91
N THR A 85 13.51 -3.01 -11.64
CA THR A 85 12.31 -3.71 -11.18
C THR A 85 11.25 -2.70 -10.80
N THR A 86 10.03 -2.93 -11.27
CA THR A 86 8.85 -2.14 -10.94
C THR A 86 7.71 -3.05 -10.54
N PHE A 87 7.13 -2.78 -9.38
CA PHE A 87 5.96 -3.45 -8.86
C PHE A 87 4.83 -2.44 -8.71
N PHE A 88 3.67 -2.76 -9.26
CA PHE A 88 2.45 -1.99 -9.12
C PHE A 88 1.35 -2.87 -8.53
N GLN A 89 0.79 -2.45 -7.40
CA GLN A 89 -0.25 -3.16 -6.70
C GLN A 89 -1.51 -2.31 -6.63
N GLN A 90 -2.64 -2.95 -6.91
CA GLN A 90 -3.97 -2.36 -6.74
C GLN A 90 -4.74 -3.18 -5.71
N LYS A 91 -5.42 -2.50 -4.80
CA LYS A 91 -6.35 -3.13 -3.87
C LYS A 91 -7.69 -2.43 -3.94
N LEU A 92 -8.74 -3.24 -4.09
CA LEU A 92 -10.13 -2.81 -3.95
C LEU A 92 -10.66 -3.43 -2.67
N ARG A 93 -11.19 -2.61 -1.77
CA ARG A 93 -11.83 -3.04 -0.52
C ARG A 93 -13.24 -2.52 -0.47
N ALA A 94 -14.14 -3.37 0.00
CA ALA A 94 -15.48 -3.01 0.41
C ALA A 94 -15.65 -3.40 1.87
N ILE A 95 -15.97 -2.44 2.74
CA ILE A 95 -16.07 -2.61 4.19
C ILE A 95 -17.45 -2.12 4.62
N TYR A 96 -18.17 -2.91 5.40
CA TYR A 96 -19.53 -2.65 5.85
C TYR A 96 -19.59 -2.58 7.38
N GLY A 97 -20.17 -1.50 7.90
CA GLY A 97 -20.45 -1.33 9.32
C GLY A 97 -21.67 -2.15 9.72
N PHE A 98 -21.45 -3.26 10.43
CA PHE A 98 -22.55 -4.13 10.86
C PHE A 98 -22.95 -3.89 12.33
N SER A 99 -22.09 -3.20 13.09
CA SER A 99 -22.30 -3.01 14.53
C SER A 99 -23.15 -1.79 14.85
N ALA A 100 -24.23 -2.00 15.61
CA ALA A 100 -25.03 -0.91 16.17
C ALA A 100 -24.23 0.04 17.08
N SER A 101 -23.18 -0.46 17.74
CA SER A 101 -22.30 0.35 18.59
C SER A 101 -21.18 1.06 17.84
N GLN A 102 -21.11 0.91 16.50
CA GLN A 102 -20.09 1.53 15.65
C GLN A 102 -18.66 1.15 16.06
N ARG A 103 -18.45 -0.13 16.38
CA ARG A 103 -17.15 -0.65 16.85
C ARG A 103 -16.54 -1.70 15.95
N TRP A 104 -17.31 -2.24 15.01
CA TRP A 104 -16.92 -3.39 14.21
C TRP A 104 -17.43 -3.24 12.79
N ASP A 105 -16.50 -3.43 11.86
CA ASP A 105 -16.75 -3.49 10.44
C ASP A 105 -16.21 -4.80 9.86
N LEU A 106 -16.88 -5.31 8.84
CA LEU A 106 -16.48 -6.49 8.09
C LEU A 106 -16.36 -6.14 6.61
N GLY A 107 -15.41 -6.72 5.91
CA GLY A 107 -15.22 -6.42 4.50
C GLY A 107 -14.56 -7.53 3.71
N VAL A 108 -14.39 -7.23 2.43
CA VAL A 108 -13.68 -8.06 1.47
C VAL A 108 -12.63 -7.23 0.76
N GLU A 109 -11.57 -7.88 0.30
CA GLU A 109 -10.49 -7.29 -0.48
C GLU A 109 -10.21 -8.14 -1.72
N ALA A 110 -9.96 -7.46 -2.84
CA ALA A 110 -9.33 -8.04 -4.02
C ALA A 110 -8.03 -7.29 -4.31
N SER A 111 -6.97 -8.03 -4.66
CA SER A 111 -5.70 -7.44 -5.08
C SER A 111 -5.35 -7.84 -6.51
N TYR A 112 -4.92 -6.85 -7.29
CA TYR A 112 -4.41 -7.02 -8.65
C TYR A 112 -3.00 -6.47 -8.71
N ASN A 113 -2.04 -7.31 -9.12
CA ASN A 113 -0.63 -6.94 -9.12
C ASN A 113 -0.09 -6.94 -10.55
N HIS A 114 0.88 -6.06 -10.78
CA HIS A 114 1.66 -5.96 -11.99
C HIS A 114 3.13 -5.90 -11.62
N TYR A 115 3.92 -6.83 -12.13
CA TYR A 115 5.36 -6.86 -11.99
C TYR A 115 6.01 -6.62 -13.36
N ARG A 116 7.03 -5.78 -13.40
CA ARG A 116 7.88 -5.60 -14.58
C ARG A 116 9.34 -5.56 -14.17
N ASP A 117 10.17 -6.21 -14.98
CA ASP A 117 11.62 -6.21 -14.83
C ASP A 117 12.25 -5.87 -16.18
N ASP A 118 12.79 -4.66 -16.28
CA ASP A 118 13.40 -4.09 -17.48
C ASP A 118 14.92 -4.28 -17.46
N ASP A 119 15.49 -4.69 -18.60
CA ASP A 119 16.94 -4.88 -18.74
C ASP A 119 17.72 -3.55 -18.76
N ASP A 120 17.05 -2.46 -19.12
CA ASP A 120 17.59 -1.10 -19.00
C ASP A 120 17.14 -0.46 -17.68
N ALA A 121 18.07 -0.24 -16.76
CA ALA A 121 17.82 0.49 -15.53
C ALA A 121 17.22 1.89 -15.77
N ARG A 122 17.59 2.59 -16.85
CA ARG A 122 17.10 3.95 -17.13
C ARG A 122 15.68 4.00 -17.71
N SER A 123 15.05 2.85 -17.93
CA SER A 123 13.65 2.75 -18.30
C SER A 123 12.74 3.54 -17.35
N SER A 124 11.55 3.94 -17.82
CA SER A 124 10.57 4.63 -16.97
C SER A 124 9.83 3.65 -16.06
N PRO A 125 9.60 3.96 -14.77
CA PRO A 125 8.74 3.17 -13.89
C PRO A 125 7.32 2.95 -14.46
N LEU A 126 6.82 3.89 -15.26
CA LEU A 126 5.49 3.78 -15.86
C LEU A 126 5.41 2.75 -16.99
N ARG A 127 6.54 2.18 -17.43
CA ARG A 127 6.53 1.05 -18.38
C ARG A 127 5.91 -0.19 -17.81
N VAL A 128 5.72 -0.29 -16.48
CA VAL A 128 4.91 -1.37 -15.88
C VAL A 128 3.58 -1.48 -16.61
N PHE A 129 2.92 -0.37 -16.98
CA PHE A 129 1.64 -0.37 -17.70
C PHE A 129 1.72 -0.73 -19.19
N SER A 130 2.91 -0.96 -19.74
CA SER A 130 3.10 -1.35 -21.14
C SER A 130 3.19 -2.87 -21.29
N ASP A 131 2.78 -3.37 -22.45
CA ASP A 131 2.93 -4.78 -22.78
C ASP A 131 4.44 -5.11 -22.88
N GLY A 132 4.88 -6.16 -22.17
CA GLY A 132 6.27 -6.61 -22.18
C GLY A 132 6.69 -7.06 -23.59
N HIS A 133 7.88 -6.68 -24.02
CA HIS A 133 8.52 -7.25 -25.21
C HIS A 133 9.77 -7.98 -24.73
N PRO A 134 10.01 -9.24 -25.15
CA PRO A 134 11.12 -10.06 -24.66
C PRO A 134 12.48 -9.36 -24.72
N GLU A 135 12.68 -8.48 -25.70
CA GLU A 135 13.93 -7.73 -25.93
C GLU A 135 14.15 -6.56 -24.95
N THR A 136 13.13 -6.18 -24.17
CA THR A 136 13.20 -5.01 -23.26
C THR A 136 12.84 -5.35 -21.82
N GLY A 137 12.62 -6.63 -21.52
CA GLY A 137 12.23 -7.11 -20.21
C GLY A 137 10.87 -7.80 -20.14
N TYR A 138 10.58 -8.39 -18.98
CA TYR A 138 9.38 -9.18 -18.75
C TYR A 138 8.33 -8.39 -17.97
N SER A 139 7.06 -8.62 -18.28
CA SER A 139 5.92 -7.92 -17.69
C SER A 139 4.81 -8.93 -17.42
N TYR A 140 4.39 -9.02 -16.16
CA TYR A 140 3.35 -9.93 -15.70
C TYR A 140 2.29 -9.15 -14.95
N ARG A 141 1.03 -9.50 -15.15
CA ARG A 141 -0.10 -8.89 -14.44
C ARG A 141 -1.19 -9.90 -14.18
N GLY A 142 -1.91 -9.74 -13.07
CA GLY A 142 -3.00 -10.64 -12.74
C GLY A 142 -3.66 -10.33 -11.41
N LEU A 143 -4.87 -10.88 -11.25
CA LEU A 143 -5.53 -10.94 -9.96
C LEU A 143 -4.69 -11.83 -9.04
N ALA A 144 -4.21 -11.27 -7.93
CA ALA A 144 -3.23 -11.90 -7.08
C ALA A 144 -3.89 -12.58 -5.86
N SER A 145 -4.86 -11.92 -5.22
CA SER A 145 -5.56 -12.50 -4.07
C SER A 145 -7.00 -12.00 -3.92
N LEU A 146 -7.79 -12.80 -3.19
CA LEU A 146 -9.06 -12.40 -2.59
C LEU A 146 -8.96 -12.62 -1.08
N GLY A 147 -9.66 -11.81 -0.29
CA GLY A 147 -9.60 -11.92 1.15
C GLY A 147 -10.74 -11.25 1.90
N PHE A 148 -10.74 -11.49 3.20
CA PHE A 148 -11.65 -10.90 4.16
C PHE A 148 -10.91 -9.85 4.98
N ARG A 149 -11.66 -8.83 5.38
CA ARG A 149 -11.19 -7.71 6.19
C ARG A 149 -12.07 -7.55 7.42
N PHE A 150 -11.44 -7.17 8.50
CA PHE A 150 -12.10 -6.87 9.76
C PHE A 150 -11.50 -5.59 10.30
N ARG A 151 -12.32 -4.65 10.76
CA ARG A 151 -11.87 -3.41 11.37
C ARG A 151 -12.62 -3.17 12.67
N ALA A 152 -11.90 -2.69 13.68
CA ALA A 152 -12.50 -2.47 14.98
C ALA A 152 -11.87 -1.31 15.76
N THR A 153 -12.65 -0.75 16.69
CA THR A 153 -12.15 0.05 17.81
C THR A 153 -12.17 -0.82 19.07
N PRO A 154 -11.01 -1.36 19.50
CA PRO A 154 -10.94 -2.37 20.54
C PRO A 154 -11.33 -1.83 21.92
N VAL A 155 -11.16 -0.53 22.17
CA VAL A 155 -11.47 0.12 23.45
C VAL A 155 -12.41 1.30 23.18
N ALA A 156 -13.64 1.25 23.70
CA ALA A 156 -14.66 2.27 23.42
C ALA A 156 -14.29 3.67 23.94
N SER A 157 -13.52 3.75 25.04
CA SER A 157 -13.02 5.00 25.60
C SER A 157 -11.80 5.57 24.86
N LEU A 158 -11.27 4.86 23.86
CA LEU A 158 -10.12 5.27 23.06
C LEU A 158 -10.44 5.15 21.57
N PRO A 159 -11.38 5.95 21.03
CA PRO A 159 -11.82 5.87 19.63
C PRO A 159 -10.72 6.22 18.63
N GLU A 160 -9.66 6.90 19.07
CA GLU A 160 -8.45 7.18 18.30
C GLU A 160 -7.67 5.93 17.90
N TRP A 161 -7.87 4.83 18.62
CA TRP A 161 -7.22 3.56 18.35
C TRP A 161 -8.13 2.65 17.53
N THR A 162 -7.62 2.24 16.37
CA THR A 162 -8.28 1.26 15.50
C THR A 162 -7.33 0.12 15.19
N ILE A 163 -7.92 -1.06 15.01
CA ILE A 163 -7.24 -2.24 14.49
C ILE A 163 -7.91 -2.68 13.20
N GLN A 164 -7.13 -3.15 12.25
CA GLN A 164 -7.57 -3.77 11.02
C GLN A 164 -6.86 -5.10 10.87
N ALA A 165 -7.61 -6.17 10.71
CA ALA A 165 -7.08 -7.48 10.44
C ALA A 165 -7.55 -7.95 9.06
N GLY A 166 -6.78 -8.81 8.42
CA GLY A 166 -7.19 -9.44 7.18
C GLY A 166 -6.57 -10.79 6.97
N TYR A 167 -7.26 -11.56 6.15
CA TYR A 167 -6.76 -12.82 5.61
C TYR A 167 -7.07 -12.86 4.12
N SER A 168 -6.08 -13.11 3.29
CA SER A 168 -6.25 -13.30 1.86
C SER A 168 -5.55 -14.55 1.39
N PHE A 169 -6.14 -15.20 0.40
CA PHE A 169 -5.61 -16.39 -0.25
C PHE A 169 -5.29 -16.06 -1.70
N PRO A 170 -4.22 -16.65 -2.25
CA PRO A 170 -3.83 -16.42 -3.63
C PRO A 170 -4.92 -16.93 -4.57
N VAL A 171 -5.17 -16.18 -5.63
CA VAL A 171 -6.12 -16.57 -6.70
C VAL A 171 -5.44 -16.49 -8.05
N GLY A 172 -6.02 -17.17 -9.04
CA GLY A 172 -5.51 -17.17 -10.41
C GLY A 172 -4.75 -18.44 -10.78
N ASN A 173 -4.95 -18.86 -12.03
CA ASN A 173 -4.30 -20.01 -12.63
C ASN A 173 -3.11 -19.56 -13.49
N LEU A 174 -2.06 -19.09 -12.83
CA LEU A 174 -0.81 -18.65 -13.45
C LEU A 174 0.29 -19.69 -13.24
N ALA A 175 1.29 -19.71 -14.11
CA ALA A 175 2.48 -20.55 -13.94
C ALA A 175 3.17 -20.25 -12.59
N PRO A 176 3.76 -21.24 -11.90
CA PRO A 176 4.35 -21.06 -10.57
C PRO A 176 5.39 -19.93 -10.48
N SER A 177 6.23 -19.76 -11.51
CA SER A 177 7.22 -18.67 -11.59
C SER A 177 6.56 -17.29 -11.62
N VAL A 178 5.47 -17.14 -12.39
CA VAL A 178 4.70 -15.90 -12.48
C VAL A 178 3.99 -15.58 -11.17
N LYS A 179 3.43 -16.61 -10.50
CA LYS A 179 2.78 -16.43 -9.19
C LYS A 179 3.75 -15.82 -8.16
N ARG A 180 5.00 -16.30 -8.12
CA ARG A 180 6.03 -15.76 -7.21
C ARG A 180 6.34 -14.28 -7.50
N LEU A 181 6.49 -13.90 -8.77
CA LEU A 181 6.77 -12.51 -9.16
C LEU A 181 5.62 -11.56 -8.83
N LEU A 182 4.38 -12.05 -8.94
CA LEU A 182 3.18 -11.29 -8.58
C LEU A 182 2.84 -11.34 -7.09
N SER A 183 3.64 -12.03 -6.26
CA SER A 183 3.32 -12.31 -4.85
C SER A 183 1.93 -12.94 -4.68
N SER A 184 1.52 -13.78 -5.64
CA SER A 184 0.23 -14.48 -5.68
C SER A 184 0.40 -15.99 -5.46
N ASP A 185 1.47 -16.40 -4.78
CA ASP A 185 1.76 -17.78 -4.37
C ASP A 185 1.60 -18.00 -2.86
N LEU A 186 1.40 -16.93 -2.08
CA LEU A 186 1.33 -16.98 -0.61
C LEU A 186 -0.05 -16.57 -0.11
N SER A 187 -0.60 -17.32 0.83
CA SER A 187 -1.67 -16.82 1.71
C SER A 187 -1.09 -15.77 2.63
N THR A 188 -1.88 -14.76 2.96
CA THR A 188 -1.43 -13.60 3.72
C THR A 188 -2.41 -13.32 4.85
N ALA A 189 -1.91 -13.30 6.08
CA ALA A 189 -2.59 -12.76 7.25
C ALA A 189 -1.92 -11.44 7.65
N ASP A 190 -2.69 -10.40 7.93
CA ASP A 190 -2.16 -9.11 8.34
C ASP A 190 -2.95 -8.49 9.49
N LEU A 191 -2.23 -7.73 10.30
CA LEU A 191 -2.76 -6.94 11.40
C LEU A 191 -2.13 -5.54 11.33
N LEU A 192 -2.99 -4.52 11.27
CA LEU A 192 -2.63 -3.12 11.26
C LEU A 192 -3.28 -2.45 12.47
N SER A 193 -2.48 -1.83 13.32
CA SER A 193 -2.93 -0.98 14.42
C SER A 193 -2.67 0.48 14.03
N THR A 194 -3.66 1.34 14.20
CA THR A 194 -3.54 2.78 13.91
C THR A 194 -4.01 3.59 15.11
N PHE A 195 -3.22 4.59 15.49
CA PHE A 195 -3.56 5.56 16.52
C PHE A 195 -3.51 6.97 15.94
N PHE A 196 -4.60 7.73 16.09
CA PHE A 196 -4.71 9.07 15.52
C PHE A 196 -5.30 10.06 16.51
N ARG A 197 -4.56 11.13 16.83
CA ARG A 197 -4.98 12.09 17.85
C ARG A 197 -4.70 13.54 17.45
N LYS A 198 -5.66 14.42 17.70
CA LYS A 198 -5.51 15.88 17.57
C LYS A 198 -4.54 16.41 18.62
N ILE A 199 -3.60 17.25 18.21
CA ILE A 199 -2.60 17.87 19.09
C ILE A 199 -2.66 19.40 19.10
N GLY A 200 -3.34 19.99 18.11
CA GLY A 200 -3.55 21.42 17.98
C GLY A 200 -4.62 21.71 16.95
N ASP A 201 -4.80 22.97 16.61
CA ASP A 201 -5.78 23.37 15.62
C ASP A 201 -5.36 22.96 14.20
N GLY A 202 -6.03 21.93 13.69
CA GLY A 202 -5.71 21.33 12.39
C GLY A 202 -4.44 20.47 12.40
N SER A 203 -3.82 20.21 13.55
CA SER A 203 -2.62 19.38 13.68
C SER A 203 -2.93 18.08 14.41
N TYR A 204 -2.35 16.98 13.94
CA TYR A 204 -2.60 15.65 14.48
C TYR A 204 -1.35 14.76 14.41
N TYR A 205 -1.22 13.83 15.35
CA TYR A 205 -0.31 12.69 15.21
C TYR A 205 -1.04 11.49 14.64
N PHE A 206 -0.40 10.80 13.70
CA PHE A 206 -0.87 9.53 13.15
C PHE A 206 0.25 8.51 13.28
N VAL A 207 -0.02 7.42 13.99
CA VAL A 207 0.92 6.32 14.20
C VAL A 207 0.29 5.04 13.67
N GLN A 208 1.06 4.25 12.93
CA GLN A 208 0.63 2.95 12.47
C GLN A 208 1.70 1.89 12.75
N ALA A 209 1.26 0.69 13.08
CA ALA A 209 2.09 -0.50 13.20
C ALA A 209 1.41 -1.65 12.47
N GLN A 210 2.14 -2.33 11.59
CA GLN A 210 1.63 -3.42 10.78
C GLN A 210 2.51 -4.66 10.96
N GLY A 211 1.86 -5.81 11.12
CA GLY A 211 2.45 -7.13 10.97
C GLY A 211 1.82 -7.84 9.78
N LEU A 212 2.65 -8.46 8.95
CA LEU A 212 2.27 -9.22 7.77
C LEU A 212 2.92 -10.60 7.85
N TYR A 213 2.10 -11.63 7.84
CA TYR A 213 2.53 -13.03 7.81
C TYR A 213 2.09 -13.65 6.49
N GLN A 214 3.04 -14.04 5.65
CA GLN A 214 2.77 -14.65 4.36
C GLN A 214 3.31 -16.07 4.34
N TYR A 215 2.54 -17.03 3.84
CA TYR A 215 2.93 -18.43 3.91
C TYR A 215 2.42 -19.25 2.73
N SER A 216 3.20 -20.27 2.39
CA SER A 216 2.84 -21.36 1.50
C SER A 216 3.35 -22.69 2.04
N THR A 217 3.21 -23.76 1.27
CA THR A 217 3.74 -25.09 1.61
C THR A 217 5.27 -25.12 1.74
N GLU A 218 5.98 -24.20 1.09
CA GLU A 218 7.45 -24.18 0.94
C GLU A 218 8.13 -23.05 1.73
N ARG A 219 7.43 -21.94 1.96
CA ARG A 219 8.03 -20.68 2.41
C ARG A 219 7.14 -19.95 3.41
N VAL A 220 7.77 -19.25 4.34
CA VAL A 220 7.14 -18.29 5.23
C VAL A 220 7.90 -16.98 5.16
N ASN A 221 7.18 -15.88 4.98
CA ASN A 221 7.70 -14.53 5.07
C ASN A 221 7.00 -13.80 6.22
N TYR A 222 7.79 -13.06 6.99
CA TYR A 222 7.29 -12.13 7.99
C TYR A 222 7.74 -10.73 7.61
N GLN A 223 6.83 -9.79 7.59
CA GLN A 223 7.14 -8.37 7.45
C GLN A 223 6.49 -7.60 8.59
N GLY A 224 7.24 -6.65 9.14
CA GLY A 224 6.67 -5.65 10.04
C GLY A 224 6.94 -4.26 9.50
N ALA A 225 6.04 -3.33 9.80
CA ALA A 225 6.20 -1.93 9.49
C ALA A 225 5.72 -1.06 10.65
N GLY A 226 6.38 0.06 10.87
CA GLY A 226 5.93 1.12 11.77
C GLY A 226 6.06 2.45 11.07
N SER A 227 5.05 3.31 11.17
CA SER A 227 5.12 4.66 10.62
C SER A 227 4.58 5.69 11.59
N PHE A 228 5.15 6.89 11.49
CA PHE A 228 4.73 8.07 12.21
C PHE A 228 4.56 9.22 11.22
N TYR A 229 3.45 9.93 11.30
CA TYR A 229 3.18 11.13 10.51
C TYR A 229 2.71 12.27 11.40
N LEU A 230 3.21 13.47 11.09
CA LEU A 230 2.66 14.71 11.59
C LEU A 230 1.69 15.24 10.54
N VAL A 231 0.40 15.28 10.85
CA VAL A 231 -0.64 15.67 9.91
C VAL A 231 -1.04 17.11 10.17
N GLN A 232 -0.96 17.95 9.15
CA GLN A 232 -1.34 19.37 9.20
C GLN A 232 -2.43 19.66 8.18
N ARG A 233 -3.53 20.25 8.63
CA ARG A 233 -4.55 20.84 7.77
C ARG A 233 -3.99 22.15 7.21
N LEU A 234 -3.94 22.27 5.88
CA LEU A 234 -3.41 23.46 5.18
C LEU A 234 -4.47 24.54 4.91
N GLY A 235 -5.72 24.29 5.33
CA GLY A 235 -6.89 25.11 5.00
C GLY A 235 -7.87 24.35 4.11
N GLY A 236 -9.16 24.66 4.25
CA GLY A 236 -10.23 23.97 3.53
C GLY A 236 -10.21 22.46 3.78
N SER A 237 -10.11 21.68 2.70
CA SER A 237 -10.19 20.22 2.67
C SER A 237 -8.84 19.52 2.47
N TRP A 238 -7.72 20.24 2.61
CA TRP A 238 -6.38 19.72 2.33
C TRP A 238 -5.60 19.40 3.61
N TYR A 239 -4.91 18.26 3.58
CA TYR A 239 -4.05 17.77 4.66
C TYR A 239 -2.69 17.38 4.09
N LEU A 240 -1.62 17.86 4.71
CA LEU A 240 -0.24 17.46 4.45
C LEU A 240 0.23 16.58 5.59
N PHE A 241 0.94 15.51 5.29
CA PHE A 241 1.46 14.61 6.30
C PHE A 241 2.87 14.11 5.95
N PRO A 242 3.91 14.88 6.30
CA PRO A 242 5.27 14.34 6.36
C PRO A 242 5.36 13.22 7.41
N GLY A 243 6.22 12.25 7.16
CA GLY A 243 6.40 11.15 8.09
C GLY A 243 7.64 10.32 7.85
N LEU A 244 7.85 9.39 8.77
CA LEU A 244 8.89 8.38 8.73
C LEU A 244 8.24 7.01 8.79
N SER A 245 8.81 6.05 8.07
CA SER A 245 8.40 4.65 8.16
C SER A 245 9.62 3.76 8.27
N TYR A 246 9.52 2.71 9.07
CA TYR A 246 10.48 1.62 9.12
C TYR A 246 9.77 0.35 8.67
N VAL A 247 10.39 -0.38 7.75
CA VAL A 247 9.89 -1.66 7.23
C VAL A 247 11.01 -2.68 7.36
N TRP A 248 10.68 -3.86 7.85
CA TRP A 248 11.61 -4.99 7.90
C TRP A 248 10.92 -6.24 7.40
N SER A 249 11.69 -7.12 6.75
CA SER A 249 11.17 -8.37 6.21
C SER A 249 12.17 -9.49 6.41
N ASN A 250 11.69 -10.65 6.86
CA ASN A 250 12.44 -11.89 6.95
C ASN A 250 11.74 -13.00 6.18
N GLN A 251 12.51 -13.98 5.75
CA GLN A 251 12.01 -15.18 5.11
C GLN A 251 12.67 -16.42 5.69
N SER A 252 11.90 -17.49 5.81
CA SER A 252 12.36 -18.84 6.10
C SER A 252 11.86 -19.78 4.99
N GLN A 253 12.75 -20.65 4.51
CA GLN A 253 12.35 -21.86 3.79
C GLN A 253 12.03 -22.93 4.83
N LYS A 254 10.98 -23.73 4.61
CA LYS A 254 10.41 -24.65 5.61
C LYS A 254 11.50 -25.42 6.40
N ARG A 255 11.48 -25.29 7.74
CA ARG A 255 12.45 -25.84 8.73
C ARG A 255 13.85 -25.21 8.77
N GLY A 256 14.08 -24.14 8.02
CA GLY A 256 15.33 -23.36 8.05
C GLY A 256 15.26 -22.15 8.98
N ASN A 257 16.43 -21.59 9.27
CA ASN A 257 16.55 -20.33 10.01
C ASN A 257 15.90 -19.17 9.24
N TYR A 258 15.39 -18.19 9.97
CA TYR A 258 14.95 -16.94 9.36
C TYR A 258 16.18 -16.17 8.85
N SER A 259 16.13 -15.80 7.59
CA SER A 259 17.08 -14.88 6.96
C SER A 259 16.44 -13.51 6.84
N ASN A 260 17.18 -12.47 7.22
CA ASN A 260 16.75 -11.10 6.95
C ASN A 260 16.79 -10.87 5.43
N ILE A 261 15.67 -10.44 4.85
CA ILE A 261 15.61 -10.09 3.43
C ILE A 261 15.94 -8.61 3.26
N SER A 262 15.30 -7.75 4.05
CA SER A 262 15.49 -6.31 3.93
C SER A 262 15.11 -5.55 5.20
N GLN A 263 15.71 -4.37 5.34
CA GLN A 263 15.35 -3.35 6.31
C GLN A 263 15.41 -1.99 5.61
N ILE A 264 14.35 -1.20 5.72
CA ILE A 264 14.23 0.05 4.99
C ILE A 264 13.67 1.14 5.92
N ILE A 265 14.33 2.29 5.93
CA ILE A 265 13.82 3.50 6.56
C ILE A 265 13.40 4.46 5.44
N PHE A 266 12.14 4.85 5.44
CA PHE A 266 11.57 5.81 4.51
C PHE A 266 11.35 7.15 5.18
N GLY A 267 11.72 8.23 4.48
CA GLY A 267 11.09 9.53 4.62
C GLY A 267 9.94 9.65 3.63
N GLY A 268 8.82 10.19 4.09
CA GLY A 268 7.63 10.32 3.28
C GLY A 268 7.00 11.69 3.37
N VAL A 269 6.34 12.09 2.29
CA VAL A 269 5.37 13.18 2.31
C VAL A 269 4.09 12.69 1.66
N GLY A 270 2.96 12.96 2.30
CA GLY A 270 1.67 12.73 1.69
C GLY A 270 0.77 13.94 1.74
N LEU A 271 -0.18 13.94 0.82
CA LEU A 271 -1.20 14.96 0.65
C LEU A 271 -2.55 14.25 0.56
N GLN A 272 -3.54 14.75 1.29
CA GLN A 272 -4.92 14.26 1.22
C GLN A 272 -5.86 15.41 0.95
N TRP A 273 -6.76 15.19 -0.01
CA TRP A 273 -7.89 16.05 -0.29
C TRP A 273 -9.18 15.37 0.14
N GLN A 274 -9.91 16.00 1.05
CA GLN A 274 -11.17 15.51 1.60
C GLN A 274 -12.28 16.56 1.37
N PRO A 275 -12.79 16.69 0.12
CA PRO A 275 -13.76 17.73 -0.23
C PRO A 275 -15.06 17.64 0.58
N ARG A 276 -15.42 16.41 0.97
CA ARG A 276 -16.52 16.10 1.88
C ARG A 276 -16.08 14.96 2.77
N PHE A 277 -16.74 14.81 3.92
CA PHE A 277 -16.52 13.67 4.82
C PHE A 277 -16.58 12.31 4.10
N ALA A 278 -17.53 12.16 3.17
CA ALA A 278 -17.72 10.92 2.42
C ALA A 278 -16.59 10.58 1.43
N TYR A 279 -15.72 11.51 1.05
CA TYR A 279 -14.73 11.29 0.00
C TYR A 279 -13.33 11.69 0.46
N SER A 280 -12.35 10.85 0.19
CA SER A 280 -10.93 11.20 0.40
C SER A 280 -10.07 10.70 -0.73
N PHE A 281 -9.12 11.54 -1.12
CA PHE A 281 -8.10 11.24 -2.10
C PHE A 281 -6.76 11.44 -1.43
N SER A 282 -5.89 10.44 -1.43
CA SER A 282 -4.56 10.54 -0.85
C SER A 282 -3.48 10.21 -1.87
N LEU A 283 -2.39 10.95 -1.79
CA LEU A 283 -1.16 10.72 -2.52
C LEU A 283 -0.03 10.69 -1.50
N VAL A 284 0.80 9.65 -1.52
CA VAL A 284 1.96 9.52 -0.64
C VAL A 284 3.18 9.18 -1.49
N TYR A 285 4.25 9.96 -1.32
CA TYR A 285 5.56 9.64 -1.87
C TYR A 285 6.48 9.20 -0.74
N LEU A 286 7.21 8.11 -0.96
CA LEU A 286 8.19 7.55 -0.03
C LEU A 286 9.57 7.49 -0.69
N TYR A 287 10.56 7.98 0.04
CA TYR A 287 11.98 7.97 -0.34
C TYR A 287 12.79 7.19 0.71
N PRO A 288 13.60 6.20 0.32
CA PRO A 288 14.39 5.41 1.25
C PRO A 288 15.62 6.20 1.68
N PHE A 289 15.72 6.54 2.97
CA PHE A 289 16.94 7.09 3.55
C PHE A 289 18.00 6.02 3.80
N ARG A 290 17.55 4.79 4.10
CA ARG A 290 18.40 3.63 4.29
C ARG A 290 17.71 2.41 3.72
N TYR A 291 18.45 1.58 3.00
CA TYR A 291 17.96 0.35 2.42
C TYR A 291 19.06 -0.71 2.57
N ASP A 292 18.82 -1.69 3.44
CA ASP A 292 19.71 -2.83 3.63
C ASP A 292 19.04 -4.09 3.04
N ILE A 293 19.77 -4.88 2.27
CA ILE A 293 19.32 -6.16 1.71
C ILE A 293 20.21 -7.28 2.24
N GLY A 294 19.61 -8.39 2.64
CA GLY A 294 20.34 -9.57 3.12
C GLY A 294 21.01 -10.42 2.04
N SER A 295 21.12 -9.92 0.80
CA SER A 295 21.73 -10.63 -0.33
C SER A 295 23.07 -9.99 -0.68
N PRO A 296 24.17 -10.76 -0.72
CA PRO A 296 25.46 -10.24 -1.16
C PRO A 296 25.53 -10.02 -2.68
N PHE A 297 24.65 -10.67 -3.45
CA PHE A 297 24.71 -10.68 -4.92
C PHE A 297 23.99 -9.52 -5.60
N VAL A 298 23.09 -8.86 -4.86
CA VAL A 298 22.21 -7.84 -5.42
C VAL A 298 22.12 -6.67 -4.45
N GLU A 299 22.32 -5.47 -4.97
CA GLU A 299 22.16 -4.22 -4.24
C GLU A 299 21.04 -3.37 -4.87
N VAL A 300 20.23 -2.71 -4.04
CA VAL A 300 19.30 -1.69 -4.51
C VAL A 300 20.03 -0.37 -4.59
N VAL A 301 20.00 0.30 -5.74
CA VAL A 301 20.59 1.64 -5.88
C VAL A 301 19.66 2.68 -5.23
N PRO A 302 20.00 3.31 -4.10
CA PRO A 302 19.03 4.08 -3.31
C PRO A 302 18.40 5.25 -4.08
N ASN A 303 19.22 6.00 -4.83
CA ASN A 303 18.78 7.17 -5.60
C ASN A 303 17.88 6.82 -6.81
N SER A 304 17.71 5.55 -7.13
CA SER A 304 16.82 5.09 -8.20
C SER A 304 15.39 4.79 -7.72
N TYR A 305 15.19 4.81 -6.41
CA TYR A 305 13.96 4.36 -5.79
C TYR A 305 12.84 5.39 -5.96
N ALA A 306 11.67 4.93 -6.37
CA ALA A 306 10.45 5.69 -6.40
C ALA A 306 9.33 4.85 -5.82
N SER A 307 8.68 5.30 -4.74
CA SER A 307 7.44 4.71 -4.25
C SER A 307 6.35 5.75 -4.13
N ILE A 308 5.25 5.52 -4.82
CA ILE A 308 4.08 6.39 -4.88
C ILE A 308 2.85 5.55 -4.53
N ASN A 309 2.06 6.02 -3.57
CA ASN A 309 0.78 5.43 -3.23
C ASN A 309 -0.34 6.43 -3.50
N LEU A 310 -1.34 5.99 -4.25
CA LEU A 310 -2.59 6.72 -4.51
C LEU A 310 -3.73 5.99 -3.82
N GLY A 311 -4.57 6.73 -3.11
CA GLY A 311 -5.74 6.21 -2.42
C GLY A 311 -6.99 7.00 -2.76
N VAL A 312 -8.09 6.28 -2.95
CA VAL A 312 -9.44 6.85 -2.98
C VAL A 312 -10.28 6.13 -1.93
N ARG A 313 -11.06 6.88 -1.16
CA ARG A 313 -12.08 6.39 -0.22
C ARG A 313 -13.41 7.04 -0.56
N ALA A 314 -14.47 6.23 -0.59
CA ALA A 314 -15.85 6.68 -0.69
C ALA A 314 -16.69 6.00 0.40
N LEU A 315 -17.48 6.79 1.13
CA LEU A 315 -18.55 6.30 1.99
C LEU A 315 -19.84 6.28 1.18
N LEU A 316 -20.47 5.12 1.09
CA LEU A 316 -21.71 4.84 0.39
C LEU A 316 -22.79 4.54 1.44
N ASN A 317 -24.02 4.93 1.13
CA ASN A 317 -25.19 4.89 2.00
C ASN A 317 -25.18 5.97 3.11
N ARG A 318 -26.13 6.88 2.94
CA ARG A 318 -27.04 7.39 3.97
C ARG A 318 -28.44 7.40 3.37
#